data_AF-A0AAJ2VYV3-F1
#
_entry.id   AF-A0AAJ2VYV3-F1
#
_cell.length_a   1.000
_cell.length_b   1.000
_cell.length_c   1.000
_cell.angle_alpha   90.00
_cell.angle_beta   90.00
_cell.angle_gamma   90.00
#
_symmetry.space_group_name_H-M   'P 1'
#
loop_
_entity.id
_entity.type
_entity.pdbx_description
1 polymer ?
#
loop_
_entity_poly.entity_id
_entity_poly.type
_entity_poly.pdbx_seq_one_letter_code
_entity_poly.pdbx_strand_id
1 'polypeptide(L)'
;MSLRVTTQQVDTWKKRIQRDGLKGSTYFCQQGGTVWVSASADHQAICQKVLGRDSGTSSLASYLRWDDVGAVALVELLYAIETA
;
A
#
# COMPACT_ATOMS: atom_id res chain seq x y z
N MET A 1 8.34 -3.42 17.07
CA MET A 1 7.63 -2.93 15.88
C MET A 1 8.44 -3.35 14.70
N SER A 2 7.88 -4.21 13.86
CA SER A 2 8.55 -4.65 12.64
C SER A 2 7.62 -4.46 11.46
N LEU A 3 8.10 -3.80 10.41
CA LEU A 3 7.48 -3.91 9.10
C LEU A 3 7.67 -5.34 8.59
N ARG A 4 6.55 -5.93 8.17
CA ARG A 4 6.48 -7.26 7.59
C ARG A 4 6.00 -7.15 6.15
N VAL A 5 6.84 -7.62 5.24
CA VAL A 5 6.46 -7.81 3.83
C VAL A 5 6.19 -9.29 3.61
N THR A 6 4.99 -9.61 3.14
CA THR A 6 4.60 -10.98 2.75
C THR A 6 3.97 -10.97 1.37
N THR A 7 3.96 -12.12 0.70
CA THR A 7 3.17 -12.30 -0.52
C THR A 7 1.74 -12.66 -0.14
N GLN A 8 0.74 -12.05 -0.79
CA GLN A 8 -0.65 -12.43 -0.55
C GLN A 8 -0.90 -13.86 -1.08
N GLN A 9 -1.64 -14.66 -0.31
CA GLN A 9 -1.84 -16.09 -0.62
C GLN A 9 -2.64 -16.34 -1.90
N VAL A 10 -3.69 -15.55 -2.15
CA VAL A 10 -4.56 -15.71 -3.33
C VAL A 10 -3.93 -15.02 -4.54
N ASP A 11 -3.63 -13.75 -4.38
CA ASP A 11 -2.99 -12.93 -5.41
C ASP A 11 -1.48 -12.86 -5.17
N THR A 12 -0.74 -13.87 -5.62
CA THR A 12 0.71 -13.99 -5.37
C THR A 12 1.54 -12.85 -6.00
N TRP A 13 0.93 -12.08 -6.87
CA TRP A 13 1.51 -10.87 -7.44
C TRP A 13 1.38 -9.64 -6.51
N LYS A 14 0.57 -9.70 -5.44
CA LYS A 14 0.45 -8.63 -4.43
C LYS A 14 1.40 -8.85 -3.27
N LYS A 15 2.10 -7.79 -2.90
CA LYS A 15 3.04 -7.77 -1.78
C LYS A 15 2.33 -7.03 -0.67
N ARG A 16 1.97 -7.74 0.40
CA ARG A 16 1.30 -7.20 1.57
C ARG A 16 2.33 -6.65 2.54
N ILE A 17 2.20 -5.38 2.88
CA ILE A 17 3.01 -4.65 3.84
C ILE A 17 2.15 -4.38 5.07
N GLN A 18 2.65 -4.81 6.22
CA GLN A 18 2.03 -4.60 7.52
C GLN A 18 3.07 -4.12 8.51
N ARG A 19 2.62 -3.47 9.58
CA ARG A 19 3.48 -3.10 10.70
C ARG A 19 2.74 -3.34 12.00
N ASP A 20 3.45 -3.89 12.98
CA ASP A 20 2.90 -4.08 14.31
C ASP A 20 2.45 -2.74 14.90
N GLY A 21 1.22 -2.68 15.41
CA GLY A 21 0.63 -1.45 15.97
C GLY A 21 -0.24 -0.64 15.01
N LEU A 22 -0.22 -0.95 13.70
CA LEU A 22 -1.15 -0.38 12.73
C LEU A 22 -2.24 -1.39 12.37
N LYS A 23 -3.49 -0.92 12.26
CA LYS A 23 -4.61 -1.69 11.72
C LYS A 23 -4.58 -1.63 10.19
N GLY A 24 -4.92 -2.76 9.57
CA GLY A 24 -5.02 -2.86 8.11
C GLY A 24 -3.73 -3.30 7.46
N SER A 25 -3.56 -2.92 6.18
CA SER A 25 -2.41 -3.29 5.35
C SER A 25 -2.28 -2.35 4.16
N THR A 26 -1.07 -2.23 3.65
CA THR A 26 -0.78 -1.70 2.31
C THR A 26 -0.45 -2.87 1.38
N TYR A 27 -0.87 -2.81 0.12
CA TYR A 27 -0.49 -3.77 -0.92
C TYR A 27 0.24 -3.06 -2.03
N PHE A 28 1.46 -3.50 -2.33
CA PHE A 28 2.15 -3.14 -3.55
C PHE A 28 1.78 -4.13 -4.64
N CYS A 29 1.28 -3.58 -5.74
CA CYS A 29 0.71 -4.32 -6.84
C CYS A 29 1.49 -3.99 -8.12
N GLN A 30 1.88 -5.03 -8.87
CA GLN A 30 2.53 -4.88 -10.16
C GLN A 30 1.98 -5.94 -11.12
N GLN A 31 1.36 -5.51 -12.22
CA GLN A 31 0.86 -6.40 -13.26
C GLN A 31 0.73 -5.64 -14.58
N GLY A 32 0.99 -6.30 -15.72
CA GLY A 32 0.75 -5.68 -17.04
C GLY A 32 1.54 -4.40 -17.30
N GLY A 33 2.70 -4.23 -16.66
CA GLY A 33 3.52 -3.02 -16.76
C GLY A 33 3.06 -1.86 -15.89
N THR A 34 1.97 -2.00 -15.15
CA THR A 34 1.47 -0.97 -14.23
C THR A 34 1.82 -1.30 -12.79
N VAL A 35 2.00 -0.25 -11.99
CA VAL A 35 2.27 -0.33 -10.55
C VAL A 35 1.24 0.51 -9.83
N TRP A 36 0.63 -0.07 -8.80
CA TRP A 36 -0.34 0.64 -7.97
C TRP A 36 -0.24 0.20 -6.52
N VAL A 37 -0.79 1.02 -5.64
CA VAL A 37 -0.86 0.77 -4.21
C VAL A 37 -2.32 0.70 -3.80
N SER A 38 -2.68 -0.23 -2.93
CA SER A 38 -3.96 -0.18 -2.21
C SER A 38 -3.76 -0.26 -0.70
N ALA A 39 -4.57 0.45 0.07
CA ALA A 39 -4.43 0.50 1.51
C ALA A 39 -5.76 0.53 2.24
N SER A 40 -5.76 -0.01 3.47
CA SER A 40 -6.92 -0.09 4.36
C SER A 40 -6.61 0.44 5.75
N ALA A 41 -7.63 0.93 6.45
CA ALA A 41 -7.56 1.43 7.82
C ALA A 41 -6.42 2.44 8.02
N ASP A 42 -5.55 2.27 9.03
CA ASP A 42 -4.53 3.25 9.40
C ASP A 42 -3.55 3.53 8.25
N HIS A 43 -3.32 2.52 7.39
CA HIS A 43 -2.45 2.64 6.23
C HIS A 43 -2.98 3.62 5.18
N GLN A 44 -4.28 3.93 5.15
CA GLN A 44 -4.86 4.89 4.21
C GLN A 44 -4.28 6.29 4.42
N ALA A 45 -4.24 6.76 5.67
CA ALA A 45 -3.72 8.08 6.01
C ALA A 45 -2.23 8.21 5.69
N ILE A 46 -1.45 7.14 5.93
CA ILE A 46 -0.02 7.10 5.60
C ILE A 46 0.19 7.18 4.08
N CYS A 47 -0.54 6.36 3.32
CA CYS A 47 -0.47 6.39 1.86
C CYS A 47 -0.91 7.75 1.32
N GLN A 48 -1.95 8.37 1.88
CA GLN A 48 -2.41 9.68 1.44
C GLN A 48 -1.40 10.80 1.74
N LYS A 49 -0.67 10.71 2.85
CA LYS A 49 0.41 11.65 3.18
C LYS A 49 1.58 11.59 2.20
N VAL A 50 1.92 10.38 1.71
CA VAL A 50 3.09 10.17 0.84
C VAL A 50 2.73 10.28 -0.64
N LEU A 51 1.62 9.67 -1.06
CA LEU A 51 1.20 9.54 -2.45
C LEU A 51 0.19 10.61 -2.88
N GLY A 52 -0.32 11.41 -1.93
CA GLY A 52 -1.36 12.40 -2.20
C GLY A 52 -2.75 11.75 -2.31
N ARG A 53 -3.66 12.40 -3.05
CA ARG A 53 -5.05 11.95 -3.20
C ARG A 53 -5.10 10.60 -3.91
N ASP A 54 -5.98 9.71 -3.44
CA ASP A 54 -6.24 8.43 -4.07
C ASP A 54 -6.95 8.60 -5.43
N SER A 55 -6.86 7.57 -6.26
CA SER A 55 -7.42 7.54 -7.61
C SER A 55 -8.94 7.34 -7.63
N GLY A 56 -9.57 6.96 -6.51
CA GLY A 56 -10.99 6.60 -6.46
C GLY A 56 -11.36 5.31 -7.19
N THR A 57 -10.37 4.50 -7.58
CA THR A 57 -10.50 3.30 -8.42
C THR A 57 -10.56 1.99 -7.63
N SER A 58 -10.68 2.05 -6.30
CA SER A 58 -10.74 0.85 -5.47
C SER A 58 -12.03 0.07 -5.72
N SER A 59 -11.91 -1.25 -5.92
CA SER A 59 -13.05 -2.16 -6.04
C SER A 59 -13.67 -2.56 -4.70
N LEU A 60 -13.04 -2.20 -3.58
CA LEU A 60 -13.52 -2.47 -2.23
C LEU A 60 -13.69 -1.15 -1.46
N ALA A 61 -14.86 -0.94 -0.88
CA ALA A 61 -15.19 0.29 -0.13
C ALA A 61 -14.27 0.53 1.09
N SER A 62 -13.68 -0.54 1.64
CA SER A 62 -12.73 -0.46 2.77
C SER A 62 -11.28 -0.17 2.35
N TYR A 63 -11.02 0.00 1.05
CA TYR A 63 -9.70 0.28 0.51
C TYR A 63 -9.68 1.57 -0.30
N LEU A 64 -8.56 2.28 -0.23
CA LEU A 64 -8.17 3.31 -1.18
C LEU A 64 -7.11 2.75 -2.13
N ARG A 65 -7.02 3.32 -3.33
CA ARG A 65 -6.09 2.89 -4.38
C ARG A 65 -5.39 4.10 -5.02
N TRP A 66 -4.10 3.98 -5.25
CA TRP A 66 -3.27 4.93 -5.98
C TRP A 66 -2.68 4.23 -7.19
N ASP A 67 -3.03 4.70 -8.38
CA ASP A 67 -2.53 4.20 -9.66
C ASP A 67 -1.21 4.87 -10.06
N ASP A 68 -0.49 4.24 -10.99
CA ASP A 68 0.75 4.75 -11.61
C ASP A 68 1.84 5.19 -10.61
N VAL A 69 2.03 4.40 -9.55
CA VAL A 69 2.97 4.72 -8.47
C VAL A 69 4.41 4.41 -8.88
N GLY A 70 5.25 5.45 -8.91
CA GLY A 70 6.67 5.33 -9.24
C GLY A 70 7.52 4.70 -8.12
N ALA A 71 8.67 4.15 -8.49
CA ALA A 71 9.57 3.46 -7.56
C ALA A 71 10.04 4.33 -6.38
N VAL A 72 10.32 5.62 -6.62
CA VAL A 72 10.73 6.57 -5.57
C VAL A 72 9.64 6.69 -4.50
N ALA A 73 8.38 6.81 -4.92
CA ALA A 73 7.25 6.92 -3.99
C ALA A 73 7.03 5.64 -3.18
N LEU A 74 7.34 4.46 -3.74
CA LEU A 74 7.28 3.19 -3.01
C LEU A 74 8.34 3.10 -1.91
N VAL A 75 9.55 3.62 -2.15
CA VAL A 75 10.62 3.67 -1.15
C VAL A 75 10.21 4.57 0.02
N GLU A 76 9.75 5.79 -0.28
CA GLU A 76 9.27 6.72 0.73
C GLU A 76 8.07 6.15 1.51
N LEU A 77 7.18 5.44 0.82
CA LEU A 77 6.02 4.83 1.46
C LEU A 77 6.41 3.69 2.41
N LEU A 78 7.37 2.83 2.04
CA LEU A 78 7.88 1.80 2.94
C LEU A 78 8.49 2.41 4.21
N TYR A 79 9.28 3.46 4.05
CA TYR A 79 9.89 4.17 5.17
C TYR A 79 8.83 4.84 6.05
N ALA A 80 7.84 5.51 5.45
CA ALA A 80 6.75 6.14 6.17
C ALA A 80 5.89 5.13 6.94
N ILE A 81 5.66 3.93 6.38
CA ILE A 81 4.95 2.87 7.10
C ILE A 81 5.79 2.39 8.29
N GLU A 82 7.08 2.13 8.12
CA GLU A 82 7.94 1.64 9.20
C GLU A 82 8.09 2.64 10.37
N THR A 83 8.01 3.93 10.09
CA THR A 83 8.22 5.00 11.08
C THR A 83 6.94 5.58 11.68
N ALA A 84 5.76 5.11 11.27
CA ALA A 84 4.47 5.63 11.73
C ALA A 84 4.06 5.21 13.16
#